data_AF-A0A4V0XQ92-F1
#
_entry.id   AF-A0A4V0XQ92-F1
#
_cell.length_a   1.000
_cell.length_b   1.000
_cell.length_c   1.000
_cell.angle_alpha   90.00
_cell.angle_beta   90.00
_cell.angle_gamma   90.00
#
_symmetry.space_group_name_H-M   'P 1'
#
loop_
_entity.id
_entity.type
_entity.pdbx_description
1 polymer ?
#
loop_
_entity_poly.entity_id
_entity_poly.type
_entity_poly.pdbx_seq_one_letter_code
_entity_poly.pdbx_strand_id
1 'polypeptide(L)'
;MSNSQNYAILSKQRFRISHQCQTSLGAIPSRDKIKIGVTVQIVQKQDQRTGNLTEGIVKRILTSSNAHPHGIKVELDNGKIGRVQNII
;
A
#
# COMPACT_ATOMS: atom_id res chain seq x y z
N MET A 1 16.67 46.77 -7.89
CA MET A 1 17.39 46.57 -6.60
C MET A 1 16.33 46.62 -5.51
N SER A 2 15.72 45.48 -5.24
CA SER A 2 16.03 44.55 -4.14
C SER A 2 15.41 45.00 -2.82
N ASN A 3 14.47 44.15 -2.41
CA ASN A 3 13.41 44.35 -1.45
C ASN A 3 13.91 44.39 0.00
N SER A 4 13.14 45.09 0.83
CA SER A 4 13.35 45.33 2.25
C SER A 4 13.59 44.05 3.04
N GLN A 5 14.63 44.07 3.85
CA GLN A 5 14.92 43.08 4.88
C GLN A 5 14.22 43.45 6.20
N ASN A 6 13.66 42.43 6.88
CA ASN A 6 13.35 42.36 8.32
C ASN A 6 12.13 43.19 8.83
N TYR A 7 11.33 42.80 9.84
CA TYR A 7 11.47 41.90 11.00
C TYR A 7 10.12 41.23 11.35
N ALA A 8 10.19 40.15 12.15
CA ALA A 8 9.12 39.33 12.72
C ALA A 8 8.01 40.13 13.46
N ILE A 9 6.85 39.56 13.86
CA ILE A 9 6.65 38.92 15.18
C ILE A 9 5.15 38.54 15.36
N LEU A 10 4.90 37.28 15.79
CA LEU A 10 3.83 36.71 16.64
C LEU A 10 2.34 36.73 16.24
N SER A 11 1.79 35.52 16.05
CA SER A 11 1.01 34.79 17.08
C SER A 11 -0.13 33.94 16.49
N LYS A 12 -0.06 32.63 16.73
CA LYS A 12 -1.16 31.74 17.17
C LYS A 12 -0.78 30.29 16.89
N GLN A 13 -0.14 29.72 17.91
CA GLN A 13 -0.33 28.35 18.39
C GLN A 13 -1.39 27.54 17.62
N ARG A 14 -0.94 26.62 16.76
CA ARG A 14 -1.71 25.44 16.42
C ARG A 14 -0.87 24.22 16.73
N PHE A 15 -1.13 23.70 17.92
CA PHE A 15 -0.98 22.32 18.34
C PHE A 15 -1.04 21.37 17.12
N ARG A 16 0.11 20.98 16.54
CA ARG A 16 0.17 19.79 15.69
C ARG A 16 0.54 18.63 16.61
N ILE A 17 -0.50 18.01 17.15
CA ILE A 17 -0.43 16.69 17.77
C ILE A 17 0.26 15.76 16.77
N SER A 18 1.53 15.49 17.04
CA SER A 18 2.09 14.14 17.14
C SER A 18 1.29 13.08 16.40
N HIS A 19 1.63 12.88 15.13
CA HIS A 19 1.45 11.60 14.46
C HIS A 19 2.57 11.45 13.43
N GLN A 20 3.79 11.18 13.91
CA GLN A 20 4.56 10.13 13.23
C GLN A 20 3.76 8.83 13.46
N CYS A 21 2.62 8.68 12.77
CA CYS A 21 1.94 7.41 12.66
C CYS A 21 2.88 6.56 11.83
N GLN A 22 3.73 5.81 12.53
CA GLN A 22 4.55 4.75 11.99
C GLN A 22 3.68 3.94 11.04
N THR A 23 3.96 4.01 9.73
CA THR A 23 3.45 2.98 8.82
C THR A 23 4.19 1.70 9.17
N SER A 24 3.58 0.89 10.02
CA SER A 24 4.11 -0.36 10.52
C SER A 24 4.30 -1.34 9.36
N LEU A 25 5.56 -1.47 8.91
CA LEU A 25 6.21 -2.66 8.35
C LEU A 25 5.30 -3.68 7.66
N GLY A 26 4.96 -3.40 6.41
CA GLY A 26 4.53 -4.39 5.43
C GLY A 26 5.00 -3.91 4.06
N ALA A 27 6.13 -4.41 3.59
CA ALA A 27 6.68 -3.99 2.30
C ALA A 27 5.72 -4.43 1.19
N ILE A 28 5.01 -3.47 0.59
CA ILE A 28 4.10 -3.78 -0.52
C ILE A 28 4.92 -4.40 -1.66
N PRO A 29 4.60 -5.64 -2.08
CA PRO A 29 5.39 -6.30 -3.10
C PRO A 29 5.25 -5.59 -4.45
N SER A 30 6.40 -5.24 -5.04
CA SER A 30 6.48 -4.75 -6.41
C SER A 30 6.15 -5.86 -7.42
N ARG A 31 5.70 -5.46 -8.60
CA ARG A 31 5.26 -6.37 -9.68
C ARG A 31 6.32 -7.38 -10.08
N ASP A 32 7.59 -6.98 -10.04
CA ASP A 32 8.74 -7.79 -10.44
C ASP A 32 8.86 -9.10 -9.64
N LYS A 33 8.38 -9.10 -8.40
CA LYS A 33 8.40 -10.27 -7.51
C LYS A 33 7.22 -11.20 -7.73
N ILE A 34 6.14 -10.75 -8.37
CA ILE A 34 4.87 -11.49 -8.49
C ILE A 34 4.78 -12.13 -9.88
N LYS A 35 5.12 -13.42 -9.93
CA LYS A 35 5.00 -14.27 -11.12
C LYS A 35 3.77 -15.18 -11.02
N ILE A 36 3.29 -15.65 -12.17
CA ILE A 36 2.25 -16.68 -12.23
C ILE A 36 2.84 -17.97 -11.66
N GLY A 37 2.08 -18.68 -10.82
CA GLY A 37 2.55 -19.88 -10.12
C GLY A 37 3.18 -19.63 -8.74
N VAL A 38 3.29 -18.38 -8.29
CA VAL A 38 3.81 -18.04 -6.95
C VAL A 38 2.69 -18.10 -5.92
N THR A 39 3.03 -18.58 -4.72
CA THR A 39 2.13 -18.55 -3.56
C THR A 39 2.10 -17.14 -2.96
N VAL A 40 0.92 -16.57 -2.84
CA VAL A 40 0.72 -15.22 -2.31
C VAL A 40 -0.43 -15.19 -1.31
N GLN A 41 -0.38 -14.20 -0.44
CA GLN A 41 -1.49 -13.84 0.44
C GLN A 41 -2.20 -12.62 -0.13
N ILE A 42 -3.49 -12.78 -0.43
CA ILE A 42 -4.35 -11.71 -0.93
C ILE A 42 -5.39 -11.31 0.11
N VAL A 43 -5.75 -10.02 0.12
CA VAL A 43 -6.97 -9.55 0.74
C VAL A 43 -8.06 -9.42 -0.32
N GLN A 44 -9.17 -10.12 -0.12
CA GLN A 44 -10.35 -10.02 -0.97
C GLN A 44 -11.18 -8.79 -0.57
N LYS A 45 -12.05 -8.30 -1.47
CA LYS A 45 -12.92 -7.14 -1.15
C LYS A 45 -13.80 -7.38 0.08
N GLN A 46 -14.35 -8.59 0.20
CA GLN A 46 -15.16 -9.00 1.35
C GLN A 46 -14.38 -8.98 2.68
N ASP A 47 -13.08 -9.25 2.61
CA ASP A 47 -12.19 -9.36 3.76
C ASP A 47 -11.49 -8.03 4.09
N GLN A 48 -11.76 -6.94 3.36
CA GLN A 48 -11.16 -5.62 3.65
C GLN A 48 -11.55 -5.06 5.02
N ARG A 49 -12.71 -5.44 5.55
CA ARG A 49 -13.18 -5.01 6.88
C ARG A 49 -12.58 -5.86 8.01
N THR A 50 -12.35 -7.14 7.75
CA THR A 50 -11.86 -8.11 8.75
C THR A 50 -10.34 -8.26 8.73
N GLY A 51 -9.69 -7.92 7.62
CA GLY A 51 -8.25 -8.08 7.42
C GLY A 51 -7.83 -9.52 7.14
N ASN A 52 -8.76 -10.42 6.81
CA ASN A 52 -8.40 -11.81 6.53
C ASN A 52 -7.54 -11.90 5.26
N LEU A 53 -6.43 -12.62 5.36
CA LEU A 53 -5.59 -12.97 4.24
C LEU A 53 -5.98 -14.35 3.73
N THR A 54 -6.16 -14.45 2.42
CA THR A 54 -6.37 -15.72 1.73
C THR A 54 -5.09 -16.09 1.01
N GLU A 55 -4.57 -17.27 1.32
CA GLU A 55 -3.45 -17.87 0.60
C GLU A 55 -3.91 -18.53 -0.69
N GLY A 56 -3.07 -18.47 -1.72
CA GLY A 56 -3.27 -19.24 -2.94
C GLY A 56 -2.22 -18.96 -4.01
N ILE A 57 -2.36 -19.66 -5.13
CA ILE A 57 -1.42 -19.59 -6.24
C ILE A 57 -1.90 -18.54 -7.24
N VAL A 58 -1.01 -17.64 -7.66
CA VAL A 58 -1.32 -16.63 -8.67
C VAL A 58 -1.58 -17.30 -10.02
N LYS A 59 -2.80 -17.16 -10.54
CA LYS A 59 -3.18 -17.59 -11.88
C LYS A 59 -2.96 -16.50 -12.92
N ARG A 60 -3.37 -15.27 -12.59
CA ARG A 60 -3.25 -14.12 -13.51
C ARG A 60 -3.02 -12.84 -12.72
N ILE A 61 -2.24 -11.93 -13.30
CA ILE A 61 -2.10 -10.59 -12.75
C ILE A 61 -2.93 -9.62 -13.59
N LEU A 62 -3.76 -8.83 -12.92
CA LEU A 62 -4.74 -7.92 -13.53
C LEU A 62 -4.24 -6.48 -13.59
N THR A 63 -2.98 -6.25 -13.19
CA THR A 63 -2.40 -4.92 -13.06
C THR A 63 -1.15 -4.81 -13.91
N SER A 64 -1.08 -3.75 -14.72
CA SER A 64 0.01 -3.45 -15.64
C SER A 64 1.13 -2.62 -15.01
N SER A 65 0.83 -1.70 -14.08
CA SER A 65 1.88 -0.84 -13.49
C SER A 65 2.67 -1.57 -12.39
N ASN A 66 3.94 -1.16 -12.20
CA ASN A 66 4.83 -1.78 -11.21
C ASN A 66 4.58 -1.30 -9.78
N ALA A 67 4.13 -0.05 -9.61
CA ALA A 67 3.98 0.60 -8.30
C ALA A 67 2.51 0.82 -7.97
N HIS A 68 2.05 0.18 -6.89
CA HIS A 68 0.69 0.33 -6.37
C HIS A 68 0.71 0.55 -4.86
N PRO A 69 0.18 1.67 -4.35
CA PRO A 69 0.21 2.00 -2.91
C PRO A 69 -0.65 1.06 -2.05
N HIS A 70 -1.47 0.22 -2.67
CA HIS A 70 -2.32 -0.76 -1.99
C HIS A 70 -2.02 -2.21 -2.40
N GLY A 71 -0.94 -2.43 -3.15
CA GLY A 71 -0.59 -3.75 -3.68
C GLY A 71 -1.26 -4.08 -5.01
N ILE A 72 -0.84 -5.22 -5.54
CA ILE A 72 -1.10 -5.64 -6.92
C ILE A 72 -2.38 -6.45 -6.99
N LYS A 73 -3.21 -6.20 -8.00
CA LYS A 73 -4.44 -6.97 -8.20
C LYS A 73 -4.11 -8.27 -8.94
N VAL A 74 -4.44 -9.40 -8.31
CA VAL A 74 -4.22 -10.73 -8.87
C VAL A 74 -5.49 -11.57 -8.79
N GLU A 75 -5.55 -12.55 -9.67
CA GLU A 75 -6.52 -13.65 -9.68
C GLU A 75 -5.78 -14.92 -9.25
N LEU A 76 -6.33 -15.62 -8.26
CA LEU A 76 -5.83 -16.91 -7.80
C LEU A 76 -6.36 -18.05 -8.69
N ASP A 77 -5.73 -19.22 -8.59
CA ASP A 77 -6.19 -20.48 -9.18
C ASP A 77 -7.65 -20.80 -8.86
N ASN A 78 -8.06 -20.52 -7.62
CA ASN A 78 -9.42 -20.66 -7.10
C ASN A 78 -10.44 -19.65 -7.66
N GLY A 79 -10.05 -18.78 -8.59
CA GLY A 79 -10.91 -17.74 -9.18
C GLY A 79 -11.16 -16.54 -8.27
N LYS A 80 -10.52 -16.50 -7.09
CA LYS A 80 -10.60 -15.37 -6.14
C LYS A 80 -9.74 -14.21 -6.63
N ILE A 81 -10.27 -12.99 -6.47
CA ILE A 81 -9.59 -11.75 -6.89
C ILE A 81 -9.33 -10.89 -5.66
N GLY A 82 -8.10 -10.41 -5.51
CA GLY A 82 -7.71 -9.59 -4.36
C GLY A 82 -6.48 -8.74 -4.60
N ARG A 83 -6.11 -7.97 -3.57
CA ARG A 83 -4.86 -7.22 -3.52
C ARG A 83 -3.81 -8.06 -2.79
N VAL A 84 -2.63 -8.23 -3.39
CA VAL A 84 -1.52 -8.95 -2.74
C VAL A 84 -0.97 -8.11 -1.60
N GLN A 85 -0.92 -8.71 -0.41
CA GLN A 85 -0.32 -8.12 0.78
C GLN A 85 1.04 -8.72 1.09
N ASN A 86 1.22 -10.02 0.84
CA ASN A 86 2.47 -10.72 1.13
C ASN A 86 2.75 -11.82 0.10
N ILE A 87 4.03 -12.14 -0.08
CA ILE A 87 4.53 -13.25 -0.90
C ILE A 87 5.18 -14.25 0.06
N ILE A 88 4.97 -15.55 -0.16
CA ILE A 88 5.57 -16.64 0.64
C ILE A 88 6.83 -17.14 -0.07
#